data_AF-A0A2D1ITE3-F1
#
_entry.id   AF-A0A2D1ITE3-F1
#
_cell.length_a   1.000
_cell.length_b   1.000
_cell.length_c   1.000
_cell.angle_alpha   90.00
_cell.angle_beta   90.00
_cell.angle_gamma   90.00
#
_symmetry.space_group_name_H-M   'P 1'
#
loop_
_entity.id
_entity.type
_entity.pdbx_description
1 polymer ?
#
loop_
_entity_poly.entity_id
_entity_poly.type
_entity_poly.pdbx_seq_one_letter_code
_entity_poly.pdbx_strand_id
1 'polypeptide(L)'
;MSEITIPYQLRARLSQLEPSLDLEWERELKTVLADVSPELKESVDFQILKPKKILWDQETNQYRYQSYHSVEALSQKFLNDRMRYYASTFGLSLKSLLGLNDSLQVADYLENVLEQIDKIEVDENFQMQREKLELRRTFLLNAAEIIRGLQLQPVEGVRKLTEEQVKCFIIEVFIKQQLLGYWYKPLLKKQTAEMQHPLFRYFLIKEQQIRHFDIVRTSQFLFIVAPVMDVHQNPYSIRRFLIEEKGALEDQVYLNILVLDLQENMEEEAVETLKSQMQRMVTLQSQIHLDVMDIVHNLEQISESKLLPLLVEPIQVVEKNADVVAQRHLKQFEEILTREILLPMRDAIRDHLSHIEEFAYLYLHVHKIFTEILAYYRDFKSQPGFMFNQYIQNFEYKLLAFIRLLEKRKGETFIPTNSHEWQVMHQRSEQPIKDIQETIASNVQQYRDLNKYIRTLNRQKAEHEKKSMFKKLWSKDNSDEAIDIAENKLKQLKRSMFLEIIQVPRTHENSSVFLEFESMQSFQQIERHYAFPCGDNGLTRLPVLIHLPETYDDFDVENFNASMSLDMNFSAGSKVQLDRDNVVSFEI
;
A
#
# COMPACT_ATOMS: atom_id res chain seq x y z
N MET A 1 -27.45 7.13 15.86
CA MET A 1 -27.78 7.95 14.68
C MET A 1 -27.69 7.01 13.49
N SER A 2 -28.69 6.96 12.61
CA SER A 2 -28.61 6.13 11.41
C SER A 2 -27.53 6.73 10.50
N GLU A 3 -26.36 6.10 10.43
CA GLU A 3 -25.27 6.57 9.59
C GLU A 3 -25.66 6.47 8.12
N ILE A 4 -25.94 7.63 7.50
CA ILE A 4 -26.17 7.71 6.06
C ILE A 4 -24.85 7.37 5.37
N THR A 5 -24.87 6.31 4.55
CA THR A 5 -23.73 5.86 3.76
C THR A 5 -23.38 6.90 2.69
N ILE A 6 -22.15 7.43 2.76
CA ILE A 6 -21.64 8.37 1.74
C ILE A 6 -21.39 7.60 0.43
N PRO A 7 -21.98 8.00 -0.71
CA PRO A 7 -21.73 7.36 -2.00
C PRO A 7 -20.25 7.31 -2.34
N TYR A 8 -19.80 6.19 -2.94
CA TYR A 8 -18.38 5.98 -3.24
C TYR A 8 -17.76 7.11 -4.06
N GLN A 9 -18.42 7.57 -5.13
CA GLN A 9 -17.87 8.62 -6.00
C GLN A 9 -17.60 9.91 -5.24
N LEU A 10 -18.50 10.29 -4.33
CA LEU A 10 -18.35 11.45 -3.46
C LEU A 10 -17.19 11.22 -2.47
N ARG A 11 -17.15 10.04 -1.83
CA ARG A 11 -16.10 9.68 -0.89
C ARG A 11 -14.71 9.67 -1.54
N ALA A 12 -14.55 8.98 -2.67
CA ALA A 12 -13.27 8.88 -3.38
C ALA A 12 -12.71 10.26 -3.75
N ARG A 13 -13.57 11.16 -4.23
CA ARG A 13 -13.18 12.54 -4.56
C ARG A 13 -12.74 13.33 -3.33
N LEU A 14 -13.48 13.22 -2.23
CA LEU A 14 -13.14 13.92 -0.97
C LEU A 14 -11.95 13.30 -0.23
N SER A 15 -11.74 11.98 -0.35
CA SER A 15 -10.59 11.26 0.22
C SER A 15 -9.27 11.74 -0.39
N GLN A 16 -9.27 12.07 -1.70
CA GLN A 16 -8.10 12.60 -2.40
C GLN A 16 -7.88 14.10 -2.16
N LEU A 17 -8.85 14.85 -1.60
CA LEU A 17 -8.71 16.28 -1.32
C LEU A 17 -7.67 16.52 -0.20
N GLU A 18 -6.59 17.22 -0.50
CA GLU A 18 -5.53 17.59 0.42
C GLU A 18 -5.37 19.11 0.43
N PRO A 19 -6.04 19.84 1.36
CA PRO A 19 -6.03 21.31 1.38
C PRO A 19 -4.64 21.95 1.46
N SER A 20 -3.67 21.25 2.05
CA SER A 20 -2.28 21.70 2.09
C SER A 20 -1.57 21.65 0.74
N LEU A 21 -2.14 20.97 -0.27
CA LEU A 21 -1.56 20.77 -1.60
C LEU A 21 -2.43 21.36 -2.71
N ASP A 22 -3.74 21.14 -2.64
CA ASP A 22 -4.68 21.52 -3.70
C ASP A 22 -4.97 23.03 -3.66
N LEU A 23 -4.59 23.79 -4.69
CA LEU A 23 -4.69 25.27 -4.70
C LEU A 23 -6.14 25.77 -4.56
N GLU A 24 -7.08 25.11 -5.23
CA GLU A 24 -8.48 25.50 -5.27
C GLU A 24 -9.39 24.53 -4.49
N TRP A 25 -8.85 23.90 -3.45
CA TRP A 25 -9.55 22.88 -2.66
C TRP A 25 -10.91 23.35 -2.13
N GLU A 26 -11.03 24.62 -1.73
CA GLU A 26 -12.28 25.17 -1.19
C GLU A 26 -13.34 25.28 -2.29
N ARG A 27 -12.93 25.73 -3.49
CA ARG A 27 -13.81 25.80 -4.66
C ARG A 27 -14.28 24.43 -5.04
N GLU A 28 -13.36 23.46 -5.13
CA GLU A 28 -13.70 22.07 -5.43
C GLU A 28 -14.66 21.50 -4.38
N LEU A 29 -14.39 21.70 -3.09
CA LEU A 29 -15.25 21.22 -2.00
C LEU A 29 -16.65 21.81 -2.11
N LYS A 30 -16.78 23.11 -2.38
CA LYS A 30 -18.07 23.78 -2.62
C LYS A 30 -18.80 23.19 -3.82
N THR A 31 -18.12 22.97 -4.94
CA THR A 31 -18.71 22.36 -6.14
C THR A 31 -19.17 20.94 -5.87
N VAL A 32 -18.35 20.13 -5.20
CA VAL A 32 -18.66 18.73 -4.87
C VAL A 32 -19.87 18.62 -3.94
N LEU A 33 -20.01 19.56 -3.00
CA LEU A 33 -21.09 19.56 -2.02
C LEU A 33 -22.33 20.36 -2.47
N ALA A 34 -22.31 21.03 -3.63
CA ALA A 34 -23.43 21.87 -4.06
C ALA A 34 -24.76 21.10 -4.10
N ASP A 35 -24.75 19.92 -4.73
CA ASP A 35 -25.94 19.10 -4.98
C ASP A 35 -26.17 18.00 -3.92
N VAL A 36 -25.43 18.04 -2.80
CA VAL A 36 -25.50 17.04 -1.72
C VAL A 36 -26.56 17.45 -0.69
N SER A 37 -27.39 16.49 -0.25
CA SER A 37 -28.43 16.74 0.76
C SER A 37 -27.84 17.20 2.11
N PRO A 38 -28.59 17.96 2.93
CA PRO A 38 -28.10 18.44 4.22
C PRO A 38 -27.64 17.33 5.17
N GLU A 39 -28.38 16.22 5.21
CA GLU A 39 -28.07 15.07 6.08
C GLU A 39 -26.79 14.36 5.62
N LEU A 40 -26.59 14.27 4.31
CA LEU A 40 -25.36 13.70 3.73
C LEU A 40 -24.16 14.64 3.92
N LYS A 41 -24.36 15.96 3.89
CA LYS A 41 -23.31 16.95 4.24
C LYS A 41 -22.82 16.81 5.67
N GLU A 42 -23.72 16.57 6.63
CA GLU A 42 -23.35 16.33 8.02
C GLU A 42 -22.52 15.05 8.18
N SER A 43 -22.93 13.97 7.47
CA SER A 43 -22.16 12.71 7.40
C SER A 43 -20.76 12.94 6.82
N VAL A 44 -20.65 13.69 5.71
CA VAL A 44 -19.37 14.06 5.09
C VAL A 44 -18.49 14.88 6.02
N ASP A 45 -19.07 15.86 6.72
CA ASP A 45 -18.36 16.70 7.67
C ASP A 45 -17.70 15.88 8.78
N PHE A 46 -18.47 14.98 9.41
CA PHE A 46 -17.99 14.14 10.49
C PHE A 46 -16.99 13.07 10.03
N GLN A 47 -17.28 12.38 8.92
CA GLN A 47 -16.49 11.23 8.50
C GLN A 47 -15.25 11.58 7.68
N ILE A 48 -15.23 12.72 6.97
CA ILE A 48 -14.16 13.05 6.01
C ILE A 48 -13.50 14.41 6.32
N LEU A 49 -14.28 15.48 6.46
CA LEU A 49 -13.72 16.84 6.55
C LEU A 49 -13.03 17.11 7.89
N LYS A 50 -13.69 16.83 9.02
CA LYS A 50 -13.12 17.00 10.36
C LYS A 50 -11.84 16.19 10.59
N PRO A 51 -11.74 14.90 10.21
CA PRO A 51 -10.48 14.15 10.27
C PRO A 51 -9.34 14.79 9.47
N LYS A 52 -9.67 15.47 8.36
CA LYS A 52 -8.72 16.25 7.55
C LYS A 52 -8.49 17.67 8.07
N LYS A 53 -9.03 18.04 9.25
CA LYS A 53 -8.96 19.39 9.84
C LYS A 53 -9.53 20.49 8.96
N ILE A 54 -10.51 20.15 8.13
CA ILE A 54 -11.33 21.08 7.37
C ILE A 54 -12.56 21.39 8.22
N LEU A 55 -12.76 22.66 8.57
CA LEU A 55 -13.86 23.12 9.40
C LEU A 55 -14.70 24.14 8.63
N TRP A 56 -16.01 24.11 8.82
CA TRP A 56 -16.88 25.16 8.33
C TRP A 56 -16.85 26.35 9.29
N ASP A 57 -16.46 27.52 8.80
CA ASP A 57 -16.58 28.77 9.54
C ASP A 57 -17.94 29.41 9.27
N GLN A 58 -18.75 29.50 10.31
CA GLN A 58 -20.09 30.10 10.26
C GLN A 58 -20.04 31.62 10.07
N GLU A 59 -18.97 32.31 10.50
CA GLU A 59 -18.86 33.77 10.41
C GLU A 59 -18.54 34.21 8.98
N THR A 60 -17.61 33.50 8.32
CA THR A 60 -17.21 33.82 6.93
C THR A 60 -17.94 33.02 5.87
N ASN A 61 -18.77 32.03 6.28
CA ASN A 61 -19.49 31.14 5.37
C ASN A 61 -18.54 30.44 4.37
N GLN A 62 -17.38 30.02 4.87
CA GLN A 62 -16.28 29.43 4.12
C GLN A 62 -15.68 28.25 4.88
N TYR A 63 -15.07 27.31 4.15
CA TYR A 63 -14.30 26.24 4.77
C TYR A 63 -12.90 26.77 5.13
N ARG A 64 -12.42 26.44 6.32
CA ARG A 64 -11.07 26.76 6.79
C ARG A 64 -10.29 25.48 7.06
N TYR A 65 -9.04 25.46 6.62
CA TYR A 65 -8.11 24.40 6.94
C TYR A 65 -7.22 24.81 8.12
N GLN A 66 -7.25 24.04 9.21
CA GLN A 66 -6.51 24.32 10.44
C GLN A 66 -5.40 23.30 10.68
N SER A 67 -4.37 23.30 9.85
CA SER A 67 -3.13 22.58 10.15
C SER A 67 -1.91 23.46 9.94
N TYR A 68 -0.95 23.31 10.84
CA TYR A 68 0.38 23.91 10.74
C TYR A 68 1.41 22.78 10.66
N HIS A 69 2.30 22.88 9.68
CA HIS A 69 3.34 21.88 9.42
C HIS A 69 4.69 22.60 9.46
N SER A 70 5.56 22.24 10.40
CA SER A 70 6.92 22.79 10.48
C SER A 70 7.89 21.69 10.87
N VAL A 71 8.91 21.50 10.03
CA VAL A 71 9.98 20.53 10.29
C VAL A 71 10.81 20.99 11.50
N GLU A 72 11.01 22.29 11.68
CA GLU A 72 11.70 22.84 12.84
C GLU A 72 10.98 22.49 14.14
N ALA A 73 9.64 22.55 14.17
CA ALA A 73 8.87 22.17 15.34
C ALA A 73 9.05 20.68 15.70
N LEU A 74 9.29 19.80 14.71
CA LEU A 74 9.55 18.38 14.95
C LEU A 74 10.85 18.14 15.71
N SER A 75 11.87 18.97 15.52
CA SER A 75 13.15 18.85 16.25
C SER A 75 12.98 18.98 17.77
N GLN A 76 11.94 19.68 18.22
CA GLN A 76 11.60 19.84 19.64
C GLN A 76 10.61 18.76 20.12
N LYS A 77 9.82 18.20 19.21
CA LYS A 77 8.75 17.23 19.50
C LYS A 77 9.24 15.79 19.58
N PHE A 78 10.19 15.40 18.72
CA PHE A 78 10.63 14.01 18.63
C PHE A 78 11.34 13.54 19.91
N LEU A 79 11.10 12.27 20.24
CA LEU A 79 11.62 11.65 21.45
C LEU A 79 13.04 11.11 21.24
N ASN A 80 13.36 10.66 20.02
CA ASN A 80 14.68 10.09 19.71
C ASN A 80 15.70 11.16 19.28
N ASP A 81 16.89 11.14 19.86
CA ASP A 81 17.97 12.10 19.58
C ASP A 81 18.42 12.14 18.12
N ARG A 82 18.53 10.96 17.48
CA ARG A 82 18.91 10.83 16.07
C ARG A 82 17.83 11.46 15.18
N MET A 83 16.56 11.23 15.50
CA MET A 83 15.44 11.82 14.76
C MET A 83 15.35 13.33 14.96
N ARG A 84 15.62 13.85 16.17
CA ARG A 84 15.73 15.30 16.43
C ARG A 84 16.82 15.95 15.60
N TYR A 85 17.98 15.29 15.48
CA TYR A 85 19.06 15.74 14.62
C TYR A 85 18.63 15.79 13.15
N TYR A 86 18.01 14.72 12.62
CA TYR A 86 17.51 14.72 11.24
C TYR A 86 16.48 15.83 10.99
N ALA A 87 15.49 15.99 11.87
CA ALA A 87 14.51 17.07 11.75
C ALA A 87 15.19 18.46 11.71
N SER A 88 16.19 18.69 12.55
CA SER A 88 16.94 19.97 12.54
C SER A 88 17.68 20.17 11.22
N THR A 89 18.37 19.13 10.72
CA THR A 89 19.11 19.18 9.45
C THR A 89 18.20 19.43 8.26
N PHE A 90 17.07 18.73 8.14
CA PHE A 90 16.13 18.92 7.03
C PHE A 90 15.35 20.23 7.15
N GLY A 91 15.06 20.73 8.35
CA GLY A 91 14.51 22.08 8.54
C GLY A 91 15.48 23.15 8.03
N LEU A 92 16.77 23.01 8.31
CA LEU A 92 17.79 23.91 7.74
C LEU A 92 17.91 23.76 6.22
N SER A 93 17.87 22.53 5.70
CA SER A 93 17.97 22.30 4.25
C SER A 93 16.80 22.93 3.49
N LEU A 94 15.59 23.00 4.06
CA LEU A 94 14.42 23.63 3.41
C LEU A 94 14.69 25.10 3.04
N LYS A 95 15.55 25.78 3.80
CA LYS A 95 15.93 27.17 3.50
C LYS A 95 16.66 27.31 2.16
N SER A 96 17.33 26.26 1.70
CA SER A 96 17.97 26.24 0.38
C SER A 96 16.96 26.31 -0.77
N LEU A 97 15.71 25.91 -0.55
CA LEU A 97 14.65 25.93 -1.55
C LEU A 97 14.14 27.36 -1.85
N LEU A 98 14.15 28.25 -0.85
CA LEU A 98 13.59 29.62 -0.93
C LEU A 98 14.24 30.52 -1.98
N GLY A 99 15.43 30.18 -2.46
CA GLY A 99 16.18 30.96 -3.45
C GLY A 99 16.25 30.36 -4.84
N LEU A 100 15.62 29.20 -5.07
CA LEU A 100 15.67 28.52 -6.37
C LEU A 100 14.64 29.10 -7.33
N ASN A 101 15.07 29.36 -8.56
CA ASN A 101 14.22 29.75 -9.69
C ASN A 101 14.28 28.77 -10.87
N ASP A 102 15.26 27.87 -10.88
CA ASP A 102 15.40 26.82 -11.88
C ASP A 102 14.57 25.59 -11.46
N SER A 103 13.59 25.23 -12.30
CA SER A 103 12.69 24.10 -12.07
C SER A 103 13.44 22.76 -11.92
N LEU A 104 14.56 22.56 -12.61
CA LEU A 104 15.36 21.32 -12.49
C LEU A 104 16.10 21.27 -11.16
N GLN A 105 16.59 22.40 -10.65
CA GLN A 105 17.23 22.45 -9.33
C GLN A 105 16.23 22.16 -8.21
N VAL A 106 14.99 22.65 -8.34
CA VAL A 106 13.90 22.29 -7.41
C VAL A 106 13.63 20.79 -7.46
N ALA A 107 13.56 20.19 -8.66
CA ALA A 107 13.37 18.76 -8.83
C ALA A 107 14.49 17.95 -8.16
N ASP A 108 15.75 18.29 -8.46
CA ASP A 108 16.92 17.62 -7.89
C ASP A 108 16.97 17.74 -6.38
N TYR A 109 16.68 18.92 -5.85
CA TYR A 109 16.64 19.12 -4.40
C TYR A 109 15.59 18.22 -3.73
N LEU A 110 14.35 18.23 -4.23
CA LEU A 110 13.26 17.48 -3.62
C LEU A 110 13.47 15.98 -3.71
N GLU A 111 13.77 15.46 -4.90
CA GLU A 111 13.94 14.02 -5.11
C GLU A 111 15.12 13.48 -4.30
N ASN A 112 16.24 14.21 -4.22
CA ASN A 112 17.40 13.80 -3.42
C ASN A 112 17.12 13.84 -1.91
N VAL A 113 16.46 14.87 -1.39
CA VAL A 113 16.18 14.95 0.06
C VAL A 113 15.20 13.86 0.49
N LEU A 114 14.20 13.55 -0.35
CA LEU A 114 13.28 12.45 -0.07
C LEU A 114 14.01 11.11 -0.04
N GLU A 115 14.91 10.86 -0.98
CA GLU A 115 15.75 9.66 -0.98
C GLU A 115 16.60 9.55 0.30
N GLN A 116 17.16 10.67 0.78
CA GLN A 116 17.90 10.72 2.04
C GLN A 116 17.03 10.42 3.26
N ILE A 117 15.80 10.96 3.32
CA ILE A 117 14.85 10.66 4.38
C ILE A 117 14.48 9.16 4.34
N ASP A 118 14.20 8.63 3.15
CA ASP A 118 13.82 7.22 2.97
C ASP A 118 14.96 6.26 3.35
N LYS A 119 16.22 6.68 3.23
CA LYS A 119 17.43 5.94 3.66
C LYS A 119 17.74 6.02 5.16
N ILE A 120 16.97 6.77 5.96
CA ILE A 120 17.17 6.78 7.43
C ILE A 120 16.93 5.37 7.98
N GLU A 121 17.97 4.77 8.54
CA GLU A 121 17.91 3.50 9.27
C GLU A 121 17.21 3.70 10.61
N VAL A 122 16.17 2.89 10.83
CA VAL A 122 15.35 2.90 12.05
C VAL A 122 15.47 1.60 12.85
N ASP A 123 16.29 0.64 12.40
CA ASP A 123 16.67 -0.59 13.13
C ASP A 123 15.49 -1.36 13.76
N GLU A 124 14.39 -1.50 13.02
CA GLU A 124 13.12 -2.11 13.50
C GLU A 124 12.53 -1.45 14.77
N ASN A 125 12.85 -0.18 15.02
CA ASN A 125 12.29 0.62 16.11
C ASN A 125 11.01 1.34 15.65
N PHE A 126 9.87 0.91 16.21
CA PHE A 126 8.55 1.47 15.87
C PHE A 126 8.44 2.98 16.13
N GLN A 127 9.05 3.48 17.20
CA GLN A 127 9.02 4.91 17.53
C GLN A 127 9.81 5.72 16.48
N MET A 128 11.02 5.29 16.13
CA MET A 128 11.81 5.96 15.10
C MET A 128 11.14 5.89 13.73
N GLN A 129 10.51 4.76 13.39
CA GLN A 129 9.76 4.63 12.14
C GLN A 129 8.59 5.62 12.08
N ARG A 130 7.83 5.76 13.18
CA ARG A 130 6.76 6.77 13.29
C ARG A 130 7.29 8.19 13.11
N GLU A 131 8.38 8.53 13.79
CA GLU A 131 9.02 9.83 13.67
C GLU A 131 9.56 10.08 12.25
N LYS A 132 10.10 9.06 11.57
CA LYS A 132 10.55 9.13 10.18
C LYS A 132 9.40 9.43 9.23
N LEU A 133 8.27 8.74 9.37
CA LEU A 133 7.07 8.99 8.57
C LEU A 133 6.50 10.40 8.82
N GLU A 134 6.49 10.86 10.08
CA GLU A 134 6.05 12.22 10.43
C GLU A 134 6.99 13.29 9.85
N LEU A 135 8.31 13.08 9.94
CA LEU A 135 9.32 13.94 9.34
C LEU A 135 9.12 14.08 7.84
N ARG A 136 9.02 12.94 7.14
CA ARG A 136 8.82 12.90 5.70
C ARG A 136 7.56 13.64 5.27
N ARG A 137 6.43 13.37 5.93
CA ARG A 137 5.16 14.05 5.66
C ARG A 137 5.28 15.55 5.86
N THR A 138 5.85 15.98 6.99
CA THR A 138 5.95 17.40 7.33
C THR A 138 6.89 18.15 6.39
N PHE A 139 8.01 17.51 6.01
CA PHE A 139 8.94 18.05 5.02
C PHE A 139 8.26 18.32 3.68
N LEU A 140 7.53 17.33 3.14
CA LEU A 140 6.80 17.45 1.88
C LEU A 140 5.77 18.58 1.90
N LEU A 141 5.01 18.71 2.98
CA LEU A 141 3.99 19.74 3.13
C LEU A 141 4.61 21.14 3.23
N ASN A 142 5.70 21.29 3.98
CA ASN A 142 6.37 22.58 4.13
C ASN A 142 7.15 22.96 2.85
N ALA A 143 7.70 21.99 2.12
CA ALA A 143 8.27 22.21 0.79
C ALA A 143 7.20 22.70 -0.21
N ALA A 144 6.00 22.11 -0.21
CA ALA A 144 4.89 22.54 -1.05
C ALA A 144 4.52 24.02 -0.79
N GLU A 145 4.48 24.44 0.48
CA GLU A 145 4.24 25.85 0.85
C GLU A 145 5.29 26.80 0.29
N ILE A 146 6.59 26.42 0.37
CA ILE A 146 7.67 27.22 -0.18
C ILE A 146 7.57 27.31 -1.71
N ILE A 147 7.34 26.19 -2.40
CA ILE A 147 7.33 26.12 -3.88
C ILE A 147 6.21 26.97 -4.49
N ARG A 148 5.06 27.07 -3.81
CA ARG A 148 3.98 27.98 -4.22
C ARG A 148 4.48 29.43 -4.37
N GLY A 149 5.31 29.87 -3.43
CA GLY A 149 5.84 31.23 -3.36
C GLY A 149 7.07 31.48 -4.24
N LEU A 150 7.68 30.44 -4.83
CA LEU A 150 8.83 30.61 -5.73
C LEU A 150 8.42 31.30 -7.03
N GLN A 151 9.39 31.84 -7.77
CA GLN A 151 9.20 32.29 -9.14
C GLN A 151 10.04 31.39 -10.05
N LEU A 152 9.38 30.43 -10.71
CA LEU A 152 10.09 29.42 -11.50
C LEU A 152 10.21 29.86 -12.97
N GLN A 153 11.37 29.61 -13.55
CA GLN A 153 11.59 29.85 -14.97
C GLN A 153 10.86 28.79 -15.81
N PRO A 154 10.14 29.20 -16.88
CA PRO A 154 9.56 28.27 -17.84
C PRO A 154 10.63 27.35 -18.43
N VAL A 155 10.28 26.07 -18.61
CA VAL A 155 11.18 25.10 -19.24
C VAL A 155 11.09 25.22 -20.75
N GLU A 156 12.24 25.37 -21.41
CA GLU A 156 12.31 25.35 -22.87
C GLU A 156 12.01 23.95 -23.42
N GLY A 157 11.25 23.86 -24.52
CA GLY A 157 10.94 22.58 -25.15
C GLY A 157 9.70 22.62 -26.02
N VAL A 158 9.37 21.47 -26.61
CA VAL A 158 8.18 21.27 -27.44
C VAL A 158 6.89 21.49 -26.63
N ARG A 159 6.92 21.16 -25.33
CA ARG A 159 5.74 21.30 -24.45
C ARG A 159 5.43 22.73 -24.03
N LYS A 160 6.41 23.65 -24.09
CA LYS A 160 6.27 25.06 -23.67
C LYS A 160 5.60 25.19 -22.30
N LEU A 161 6.10 24.47 -21.30
CA LEU A 161 5.49 24.39 -19.97
C LEU A 161 5.47 25.75 -19.28
N THR A 162 4.33 26.12 -18.70
CA THR A 162 4.21 27.35 -17.90
C THR A 162 4.68 27.14 -16.46
N GLU A 163 4.99 28.23 -15.77
CA GLU A 163 5.33 28.19 -14.34
C GLU A 163 4.21 27.54 -13.49
N GLU A 164 2.95 27.85 -13.79
CA GLU A 164 1.79 27.32 -13.06
C GLU A 164 1.65 25.81 -13.27
N GLN A 165 1.85 25.32 -14.49
CA GLN A 165 1.83 23.88 -14.79
C GLN A 165 2.95 23.15 -14.04
N VAL A 166 4.14 23.73 -13.97
CA VAL A 166 5.28 23.16 -13.23
C VAL A 166 4.99 23.10 -11.73
N LYS A 167 4.55 24.19 -11.13
CA LYS A 167 4.20 24.22 -9.70
C LYS A 167 3.07 23.25 -9.36
N CYS A 168 2.01 23.23 -10.18
CA CYS A 168 0.88 22.33 -9.99
C CYS A 168 1.32 20.87 -10.08
N PHE A 169 2.17 20.51 -11.05
CA PHE A 169 2.71 19.16 -11.15
C PHE A 169 3.51 18.78 -9.90
N ILE A 170 4.45 19.63 -9.46
CA ILE A 170 5.28 19.35 -8.29
C ILE A 170 4.41 19.14 -7.03
N ILE A 171 3.40 19.98 -6.82
CA ILE A 171 2.61 20.01 -5.58
C ILE A 171 1.46 18.99 -5.61
N GLU A 172 0.60 19.05 -6.63
CA GLU A 172 -0.64 18.27 -6.70
C GLU A 172 -0.46 16.89 -7.36
N VAL A 173 0.65 16.66 -8.05
CA VAL A 173 0.99 15.34 -8.62
C VAL A 173 2.11 14.68 -7.83
N PHE A 174 3.34 15.20 -7.89
CA PHE A 174 4.49 14.55 -7.28
C PHE A 174 4.40 14.49 -5.75
N ILE A 175 4.32 15.62 -5.05
CA ILE A 175 4.28 15.66 -3.58
C ILE A 175 3.04 14.89 -3.06
N LYS A 176 1.89 15.07 -3.70
CA LYS A 176 0.66 14.35 -3.36
C LYS A 176 0.83 12.84 -3.52
N GLN A 177 1.42 12.38 -4.62
CA GLN A 177 1.73 10.97 -4.81
C GLN A 177 2.73 10.45 -3.79
N GLN A 178 3.75 11.24 -3.43
CA GLN A 178 4.71 10.88 -2.39
C GLN A 178 4.07 10.76 -1.00
N LEU A 179 3.03 11.53 -0.71
CA LEU A 179 2.29 11.45 0.56
C LEU A 179 1.29 10.29 0.60
N LEU A 180 0.64 10.00 -0.54
CA LEU A 180 -0.41 8.98 -0.63
C LEU A 180 0.13 7.58 -0.97
N GLY A 181 1.30 7.47 -1.61
CA GLY A 181 1.90 6.19 -2.03
C GLY A 181 0.94 5.39 -2.90
N TYR A 182 0.71 4.11 -2.56
CA TYR A 182 -0.27 3.25 -3.24
C TYR A 182 -1.73 3.75 -3.16
N TRP A 183 -2.02 4.79 -2.38
CA TRP A 183 -3.36 5.38 -2.31
C TRP A 183 -3.57 6.52 -3.30
N TYR A 184 -2.53 6.91 -4.03
CA TYR A 184 -2.65 7.87 -5.10
C TYR A 184 -3.51 7.30 -6.23
N LYS A 185 -4.55 8.03 -6.66
CA LYS A 185 -5.52 7.53 -7.64
C LYS A 185 -5.54 8.36 -8.92
N PRO A 186 -4.95 7.86 -10.01
CA PRO A 186 -5.31 8.30 -11.35
C PRO A 186 -6.80 8.09 -11.62
N LEU A 187 -7.34 8.82 -12.61
CA LEU A 187 -8.70 8.63 -13.09
C LEU A 187 -8.84 7.26 -13.77
N LEU A 188 -9.91 6.54 -13.41
CA LEU A 188 -10.30 5.33 -14.13
C LEU A 188 -10.75 5.67 -15.55
N LYS A 189 -10.59 4.71 -16.47
CA LYS A 189 -11.15 4.77 -17.83
C LYS A 189 -12.63 5.17 -17.82
N LYS A 190 -13.43 4.60 -16.92
CA LYS A 190 -14.86 4.94 -16.78
C LYS A 190 -15.09 6.39 -16.38
N GLN A 191 -14.31 6.92 -15.42
CA GLN A 191 -14.44 8.30 -14.95
C GLN A 191 -14.01 9.29 -16.04
N THR A 192 -12.93 8.97 -16.76
CA THR A 192 -12.49 9.74 -17.93
C THR A 192 -13.57 9.75 -19.01
N ALA A 193 -14.19 8.61 -19.31
CA ALA A 193 -15.25 8.51 -20.31
C ALA A 193 -16.54 9.27 -19.94
N GLU A 194 -16.78 9.52 -18.64
CA GLU A 194 -17.89 10.33 -18.12
C GLU A 194 -17.64 11.85 -18.20
N MET A 195 -16.43 12.29 -18.55
CA MET A 195 -16.13 13.71 -18.75
C MET A 195 -16.83 14.26 -20.00
N GLN A 196 -17.25 15.52 -19.94
CA GLN A 196 -18.18 16.09 -20.93
C GLN A 196 -17.63 16.18 -22.36
N HIS A 197 -16.34 16.48 -22.53
CA HIS A 197 -15.78 16.73 -23.86
C HIS A 197 -15.47 15.43 -24.64
N PRO A 198 -15.80 15.33 -25.95
CA PRO A 198 -15.59 14.12 -26.76
C PRO A 198 -14.15 13.59 -26.79
N LEU A 199 -13.16 14.46 -26.62
CA LEU A 199 -11.74 14.09 -26.50
C LEU A 199 -11.54 12.98 -25.47
N PHE A 200 -12.17 13.11 -24.29
CA PHE A 200 -11.98 12.17 -23.19
C PHE A 200 -12.54 10.80 -23.55
N ARG A 201 -13.81 10.76 -23.99
CA ARG A 201 -14.53 9.51 -24.26
C ARG A 201 -14.00 8.73 -25.47
N TYR A 202 -13.61 9.41 -26.55
CA TYR A 202 -13.31 8.74 -27.82
C TYR A 202 -11.82 8.66 -28.13
N PHE A 203 -11.05 9.71 -27.82
CA PHE A 203 -9.65 9.79 -28.21
C PHE A 203 -8.73 9.31 -27.08
N LEU A 204 -8.86 9.88 -25.87
CA LEU A 204 -7.99 9.52 -24.75
C LEU A 204 -8.18 8.08 -24.30
N ILE A 205 -9.42 7.56 -24.22
CA ILE A 205 -9.64 6.13 -23.91
C ILE A 205 -8.95 5.21 -24.93
N LYS A 206 -9.05 5.54 -26.22
CA LYS A 206 -8.42 4.74 -27.28
C LYS A 206 -6.90 4.79 -27.17
N GLU A 207 -6.33 5.97 -26.97
CA GLU A 207 -4.88 6.12 -26.83
C GLU A 207 -4.38 5.51 -25.52
N GLN A 208 -5.17 5.52 -24.45
CA GLN A 208 -4.85 4.86 -23.19
C GLN A 208 -4.80 3.34 -23.32
N GLN A 209 -5.64 2.75 -24.18
CA GLN A 209 -5.56 1.31 -24.49
C GLN A 209 -4.27 0.92 -25.24
N ILE A 210 -3.71 1.85 -26.03
CA ILE A 210 -2.50 1.62 -26.81
C ILE A 210 -1.25 1.92 -25.96
N ARG A 211 -1.26 3.02 -25.23
CA ARG A 211 -0.05 3.58 -24.58
C ARG A 211 0.00 3.33 -23.08
N HIS A 212 -1.10 2.88 -22.48
CA HIS A 212 -1.21 2.52 -21.07
C HIS A 212 -0.82 3.62 -20.07
N PHE A 213 -1.03 4.88 -20.44
CA PHE A 213 -0.78 6.02 -19.56
C PHE A 213 -1.80 6.14 -18.43
N ASP A 214 -1.41 6.86 -17.38
CA ASP A 214 -2.30 7.33 -16.33
C ASP A 214 -2.81 8.73 -16.64
N ILE A 215 -4.04 9.02 -16.21
CA ILE A 215 -4.60 10.38 -16.27
C ILE A 215 -4.77 10.88 -14.84
N VAL A 216 -4.05 11.93 -14.50
CA VAL A 216 -4.12 12.58 -13.20
C VAL A 216 -4.90 13.87 -13.32
N ARG A 217 -5.92 14.03 -12.49
CA ARG A 217 -6.69 15.26 -12.38
C ARG A 217 -6.23 16.08 -11.18
N THR A 218 -5.91 17.34 -11.43
CA THR A 218 -5.62 18.34 -10.40
C THR A 218 -6.72 19.40 -10.36
N SER A 219 -6.54 20.41 -9.52
CA SER A 219 -7.47 21.54 -9.41
C SER A 219 -7.63 22.33 -10.71
N GLN A 220 -6.56 22.42 -11.52
CA GLN A 220 -6.49 23.27 -12.71
C GLN A 220 -6.17 22.51 -14.01
N PHE A 221 -5.46 21.38 -13.93
CA PHE A 221 -4.93 20.69 -15.10
C PHE A 221 -5.30 19.19 -15.10
N LEU A 222 -5.20 18.58 -16.28
CA LEU A 222 -5.04 17.14 -16.44
C LEU A 222 -3.61 16.84 -16.85
N PHE A 223 -2.97 15.90 -16.16
CA PHE A 223 -1.67 15.38 -16.54
C PHE A 223 -1.83 13.96 -17.10
N ILE A 224 -1.25 13.72 -18.26
CA ILE A 224 -1.20 12.40 -18.90
C ILE A 224 0.20 11.85 -18.70
N VAL A 225 0.33 10.79 -17.90
CA VAL A 225 1.61 10.29 -17.39
C VAL A 225 1.92 8.95 -18.05
N ALA A 226 2.99 8.91 -18.83
CA ALA A 226 3.47 7.68 -19.46
C ALA A 226 3.94 6.67 -18.40
N PRO A 227 3.76 5.37 -18.66
CA PRO A 227 4.22 4.32 -17.76
C PRO A 227 5.76 4.28 -17.65
N VAL A 228 6.26 3.47 -16.72
CA VAL A 228 7.69 3.20 -16.55
C VAL A 228 7.94 1.71 -16.67
N MET A 229 9.03 1.33 -17.32
CA MET A 229 9.41 -0.10 -17.40
C MET A 229 9.93 -0.65 -16.07
N ASP A 230 10.43 0.23 -15.20
CA ASP A 230 10.95 -0.11 -13.88
C ASP A 230 10.04 0.47 -12.79
N VAL A 231 9.48 -0.40 -11.94
CA VAL A 231 8.62 0.00 -10.81
C VAL A 231 9.37 0.77 -9.73
N HIS A 232 10.69 0.64 -9.66
CA HIS A 232 11.50 1.41 -8.72
C HIS A 232 11.64 2.87 -9.16
N GLN A 233 11.37 3.16 -10.44
CA GLN A 233 11.31 4.52 -10.94
C GLN A 233 9.91 5.10 -10.76
N ASN A 234 9.84 6.31 -10.21
CA ASN A 234 8.57 6.98 -10.04
C ASN A 234 8.02 7.50 -11.39
N PRO A 235 6.85 7.02 -11.87
CA PRO A 235 6.20 7.59 -13.07
C PRO A 235 5.90 9.08 -12.93
N TYR A 236 5.70 9.56 -11.71
CA TYR A 236 5.35 10.94 -11.39
C TYR A 236 6.56 11.81 -11.05
N SER A 237 7.79 11.39 -11.36
CA SER A 237 9.01 12.16 -11.12
C SER A 237 8.94 13.56 -11.75
N ILE A 238 9.41 14.56 -11.01
CA ILE A 238 9.49 15.95 -11.48
C ILE A 238 10.49 16.03 -12.63
N ARG A 239 11.64 15.35 -12.51
CA ARG A 239 12.65 15.32 -13.59
C ARG A 239 12.06 14.79 -14.90
N ARG A 240 11.26 13.72 -14.83
CA ARG A 240 10.57 13.17 -16.02
C ARG A 240 9.52 14.10 -16.57
N PHE A 241 8.83 14.86 -15.71
CA PHE A 241 7.94 15.91 -16.17
C PHE A 241 8.70 17.02 -16.89
N LEU A 242 9.85 17.46 -16.40
CA LEU A 242 10.57 18.61 -16.97
C LEU A 242 11.41 18.25 -18.21
N ILE A 243 12.03 17.08 -18.23
CA ILE A 243 12.99 16.70 -19.28
C ILE A 243 12.26 16.13 -20.51
N GLU A 244 12.68 16.58 -21.68
CA GLU A 244 12.31 16.02 -22.98
C GLU A 244 13.43 15.08 -23.46
N GLU A 245 13.09 13.82 -23.74
CA GLU A 245 14.08 12.81 -24.14
C GLU A 245 14.41 12.97 -25.63
N LYS A 246 15.69 13.13 -25.95
CA LYS A 246 16.14 13.21 -27.34
C LYS A 246 16.30 11.81 -27.91
N GLY A 247 15.70 11.58 -29.08
CA GLY A 247 15.86 10.36 -29.85
C GLY A 247 17.20 10.29 -30.58
N ALA A 248 17.34 9.27 -31.42
CA ALA A 248 18.56 9.08 -32.22
C ALA A 248 18.72 10.14 -33.32
N LEU A 249 17.62 10.78 -33.73
CA LEU A 249 17.58 11.88 -34.70
C LEU A 249 17.42 13.22 -33.95
N GLU A 250 18.05 14.29 -34.46
CA GLU A 250 18.05 15.61 -33.80
C GLU A 250 16.64 16.18 -33.55
N ASP A 251 15.69 15.93 -34.46
CA ASP A 251 14.31 16.41 -34.36
C ASP A 251 13.38 15.47 -33.57
N GLN A 252 13.88 14.32 -33.15
CA GLN A 252 13.08 13.33 -32.45
C GLN A 252 13.08 13.64 -30.96
N VAL A 253 11.91 13.99 -30.44
CA VAL A 253 11.70 14.30 -29.03
C VAL A 253 10.62 13.38 -28.49
N TYR A 254 10.89 12.75 -27.36
CA TYR A 254 9.96 11.91 -26.63
C TYR A 254 9.52 12.55 -25.32
N LEU A 255 8.23 12.41 -25.02
CA LEU A 255 7.58 13.05 -23.89
C LEU A 255 7.10 12.00 -22.90
N ASN A 256 7.46 12.18 -21.63
CA ASN A 256 7.00 11.32 -20.54
C ASN A 256 5.64 11.75 -19.99
N ILE A 257 5.40 13.06 -19.92
CA ILE A 257 4.20 13.60 -19.30
C ILE A 257 3.68 14.79 -20.11
N LEU A 258 2.38 14.79 -20.37
CA LEU A 258 1.67 15.85 -21.06
C LEU A 258 0.74 16.58 -20.10
N VAL A 259 0.38 17.81 -20.44
CA VAL A 259 -0.53 18.64 -19.66
C VAL A 259 -1.64 19.17 -20.55
N LEU A 260 -2.85 19.22 -20.01
CA LEU A 260 -4.03 19.79 -20.63
C LEU A 260 -4.68 20.76 -19.62
N ASP A 261 -4.88 22.00 -20.05
CA ASP A 261 -5.58 23.00 -19.24
C ASP A 261 -7.10 22.75 -19.25
N LEU A 262 -7.69 22.67 -18.06
CA LEU A 262 -9.13 22.49 -17.91
C LEU A 262 -9.91 23.82 -17.97
N GLN A 263 -9.24 24.95 -17.81
CA GLN A 263 -9.84 26.29 -17.78
C GLN A 263 -10.03 26.88 -19.19
N GLU A 264 -9.26 26.42 -20.18
CA GLU A 264 -9.33 26.89 -21.58
C GLU A 264 -10.57 26.40 -22.35
N ASN A 265 -11.64 25.93 -21.67
CA ASN A 265 -12.88 25.43 -22.29
C ASN A 265 -12.69 24.41 -23.42
N MET A 266 -11.54 23.70 -23.47
CA MET A 266 -11.18 22.77 -24.54
C MET A 266 -11.12 23.43 -25.93
N GLU A 267 -10.45 24.59 -26.04
CA GLU A 267 -10.16 25.23 -27.33
C GLU A 267 -9.53 24.24 -28.35
N GLU A 268 -9.90 24.39 -29.63
CA GLU A 268 -9.49 23.46 -30.69
C GLU A 268 -7.96 23.38 -30.85
N GLU A 269 -7.26 24.50 -30.67
CA GLU A 269 -5.79 24.57 -30.73
C GLU A 269 -5.14 23.78 -29.59
N ALA A 270 -5.66 23.89 -28.36
CA ALA A 270 -5.16 23.14 -27.21
C ALA A 270 -5.37 21.63 -27.41
N VAL A 271 -6.53 21.23 -27.96
CA VAL A 271 -6.83 19.84 -28.29
C VAL A 271 -5.90 19.28 -29.36
N GLU A 272 -5.68 19.99 -30.46
CA GLU A 272 -4.78 19.54 -31.53
C GLU A 272 -3.32 19.52 -31.07
N THR A 273 -2.91 20.47 -30.23
CA THR A 273 -1.59 20.47 -29.60
C THR A 273 -1.39 19.21 -28.74
N LEU A 274 -2.37 18.85 -27.91
CA LEU A 274 -2.31 17.64 -27.11
C LEU A 274 -2.23 16.38 -27.97
N LYS A 275 -3.05 16.27 -29.02
CA LYS A 275 -3.02 15.14 -29.97
C LYS A 275 -1.63 14.98 -30.60
N SER A 276 -1.03 16.09 -31.04
CA SER A 276 0.31 16.14 -31.62
C SER A 276 1.38 15.72 -30.61
N GLN A 277 1.31 16.22 -29.37
CA GLN A 277 2.24 15.85 -28.31
C GLN A 277 2.11 14.37 -27.93
N MET A 278 0.90 13.79 -27.94
CA MET A 278 0.71 12.39 -27.58
C MET A 278 1.30 11.41 -28.60
N GLN A 279 1.45 11.80 -29.86
CA GLN A 279 2.21 11.02 -30.84
C GLN A 279 3.70 10.90 -30.48
N ARG A 280 4.21 11.81 -29.66
CA ARG A 280 5.59 11.83 -29.16
C ARG A 280 5.74 11.18 -27.79
N MET A 281 4.67 10.64 -27.22
CA MET A 281 4.71 10.08 -25.88
C MET A 281 5.46 8.74 -25.86
N VAL A 282 6.26 8.50 -24.82
CA VAL A 282 6.94 7.22 -24.60
C VAL A 282 5.89 6.09 -24.45
N THR A 283 6.18 4.92 -25.02
CA THR A 283 5.31 3.72 -24.94
C THR A 283 6.11 2.49 -24.56
N LEU A 284 5.42 1.49 -23.99
CA LEU A 284 6.02 0.20 -23.60
C LEU A 284 6.12 -0.79 -24.79
N GLN A 285 5.60 -0.45 -25.98
CA GLN A 285 5.16 -1.43 -26.98
C GLN A 285 6.22 -1.98 -27.95
N SER A 286 7.52 -1.88 -27.67
CA SER A 286 8.49 -2.56 -28.53
C SER A 286 8.54 -4.06 -28.22
N GLN A 287 8.03 -4.90 -29.12
CA GLN A 287 8.24 -6.36 -29.20
C GLN A 287 7.43 -7.27 -28.24
N ILE A 288 6.22 -6.88 -27.85
CA ILE A 288 5.30 -7.77 -27.10
C ILE A 288 4.38 -8.52 -28.08
N HIS A 289 4.23 -9.84 -27.91
CA HIS A 289 3.31 -10.62 -28.74
C HIS A 289 1.82 -10.31 -28.42
N LEU A 290 0.95 -10.44 -29.44
CA LEU A 290 -0.47 -10.09 -29.33
C LEU A 290 -1.22 -10.92 -28.30
N ASP A 291 -0.87 -12.20 -28.15
CA ASP A 291 -1.45 -13.09 -27.15
C ASP A 291 -1.11 -12.65 -25.72
N VAL A 292 0.11 -12.16 -25.48
CA VAL A 292 0.50 -11.56 -24.18
C VAL A 292 -0.30 -10.28 -23.92
N MET A 293 -0.47 -9.44 -24.95
CA MET A 293 -1.32 -8.24 -24.84
C MET A 293 -2.76 -8.60 -24.51
N ASP A 294 -3.31 -9.66 -25.13
CA ASP A 294 -4.67 -10.14 -24.86
C ASP A 294 -4.82 -10.68 -23.43
N ILE A 295 -3.81 -11.40 -22.91
CA ILE A 295 -3.79 -11.85 -21.51
C ILE A 295 -3.87 -10.63 -20.57
N VAL A 296 -3.00 -9.65 -20.76
CA VAL A 296 -2.98 -8.42 -19.95
C VAL A 296 -4.31 -7.68 -20.05
N HIS A 297 -4.83 -7.51 -21.26
CA HIS A 297 -6.12 -6.86 -21.49
C HIS A 297 -7.25 -7.54 -20.73
N ASN A 298 -7.29 -8.88 -20.74
CA ASN A 298 -8.28 -9.66 -20.00
C ASN A 298 -8.16 -9.45 -18.48
N LEU A 299 -6.93 -9.43 -17.94
CA LEU A 299 -6.70 -9.16 -16.51
C LEU A 299 -7.20 -7.75 -16.12
N GLU A 300 -6.88 -6.73 -16.92
CA GLU A 300 -7.37 -5.36 -16.70
C GLU A 300 -8.91 -5.31 -16.75
N GLN A 301 -9.53 -5.95 -17.75
CA GLN A 301 -10.99 -5.99 -17.89
C GLN A 301 -11.66 -6.66 -16.69
N ILE A 302 -11.10 -7.76 -16.18
CA ILE A 302 -11.63 -8.46 -14.99
C ILE A 302 -11.55 -7.55 -13.76
N SER A 303 -10.43 -6.85 -13.58
CA SER A 303 -10.28 -5.86 -12.50
C SER A 303 -11.37 -4.79 -12.59
N GLU A 304 -11.50 -4.14 -13.74
CA GLU A 304 -12.42 -3.02 -13.95
C GLU A 304 -13.91 -3.42 -13.88
N SER A 305 -14.27 -4.60 -14.42
CA SER A 305 -15.67 -5.00 -14.58
C SER A 305 -16.23 -5.88 -13.46
N LYS A 306 -15.36 -6.54 -12.66
CA LYS A 306 -15.79 -7.48 -11.62
C LYS A 306 -15.24 -7.14 -10.23
N LEU A 307 -13.94 -6.85 -10.10
CA LEU A 307 -13.32 -6.62 -8.79
C LEU A 307 -13.58 -5.21 -8.25
N LEU A 308 -13.26 -4.17 -9.01
CA LEU A 308 -13.46 -2.78 -8.57
C LEU A 308 -14.92 -2.46 -8.21
N PRO A 309 -15.95 -2.95 -8.94
CA PRO A 309 -17.35 -2.75 -8.55
C PRO A 309 -17.68 -3.27 -7.15
N LEU A 310 -17.11 -4.41 -6.72
CA LEU A 310 -17.34 -4.95 -5.38
C LEU A 310 -16.83 -4.01 -4.27
N LEU A 311 -15.83 -3.17 -4.55
CA LEU A 311 -15.27 -2.19 -3.61
C LEU A 311 -16.01 -0.85 -3.63
N VAL A 312 -16.80 -0.60 -4.68
CA VAL A 312 -17.50 0.67 -4.93
C VAL A 312 -18.97 0.60 -4.52
N GLU A 313 -19.60 -0.57 -4.66
CA GLU A 313 -21.01 -0.74 -4.36
C GLU A 313 -21.28 -0.69 -2.84
N PRO A 314 -22.31 0.04 -2.39
CA PRO A 314 -22.63 0.15 -0.98
C PRO A 314 -23.10 -1.20 -0.43
N ILE A 315 -22.42 -1.69 0.61
CA ILE A 315 -22.84 -2.91 1.29
C ILE A 315 -23.81 -2.54 2.41
N GLN A 316 -25.02 -3.10 2.36
CA GLN A 316 -25.98 -2.94 3.44
C GLN A 316 -25.54 -3.75 4.66
N VAL A 317 -24.96 -3.08 5.64
CA VAL A 317 -24.58 -3.68 6.92
C VAL A 317 -25.69 -3.45 7.94
N VAL A 318 -26.23 -4.53 8.48
CA VAL A 318 -27.04 -4.48 9.70
C VAL A 318 -26.08 -4.68 10.88
N GLU A 319 -26.04 -3.75 11.84
CA GLU A 319 -25.03 -3.68 12.93
C GLU A 319 -24.73 -5.01 13.62
N LYS A 320 -25.72 -5.91 13.77
CA LYS A 320 -25.54 -7.22 14.42
C LYS A 320 -24.79 -8.28 13.58
N ASN A 321 -24.55 -8.03 12.29
CA ASN A 321 -23.96 -8.98 11.35
C ASN A 321 -22.76 -8.43 10.57
N ALA A 322 -22.17 -7.30 10.98
CA ALA A 322 -21.10 -6.62 10.25
C ALA A 322 -19.91 -7.55 9.92
N ASP A 323 -19.44 -8.34 10.89
CA ASP A 323 -18.34 -9.30 10.68
C ASP A 323 -18.69 -10.39 9.67
N VAL A 324 -19.90 -10.95 9.75
CA VAL A 324 -20.34 -12.01 8.83
C VAL A 324 -20.49 -11.49 7.41
N VAL A 325 -21.02 -10.27 7.27
CA VAL A 325 -21.15 -9.60 5.97
C VAL A 325 -19.78 -9.29 5.39
N ALA A 326 -18.87 -8.72 6.19
CA ALA A 326 -17.49 -8.43 5.80
C ALA A 326 -16.77 -9.71 5.33
N GLN A 327 -16.76 -10.77 6.13
CA GLN A 327 -16.12 -12.04 5.77
C GLN A 327 -16.69 -12.64 4.48
N ARG A 328 -18.01 -12.65 4.31
CA ARG A 328 -18.64 -13.18 3.10
C ARG A 328 -18.23 -12.37 1.86
N HIS A 329 -18.22 -11.05 1.99
CA HIS A 329 -17.84 -10.16 0.90
C HIS A 329 -16.37 -10.33 0.52
N LEU A 330 -15.46 -10.34 1.51
CA LEU A 330 -14.03 -10.56 1.28
C LEU A 330 -13.75 -11.91 0.67
N LYS A 331 -14.48 -12.96 1.09
CA LYS A 331 -14.35 -14.29 0.50
C LYS A 331 -14.77 -14.29 -0.98
N GLN A 332 -15.89 -13.66 -1.32
CA GLN A 332 -16.32 -13.54 -2.72
C GLN A 332 -15.29 -12.77 -3.55
N PHE A 333 -14.74 -11.69 -3.01
CA PHE A 333 -13.69 -10.91 -3.67
C PHE A 333 -12.42 -11.76 -3.89
N GLU A 334 -11.94 -12.46 -2.86
CA GLU A 334 -10.74 -13.31 -2.93
C GLU A 334 -10.93 -14.49 -3.90
N GLU A 335 -12.12 -15.07 -3.98
CA GLU A 335 -12.43 -16.14 -4.95
C GLU A 335 -12.31 -15.66 -6.39
N ILE A 336 -12.87 -14.48 -6.71
CA ILE A 336 -12.77 -13.89 -8.06
C ILE A 336 -11.32 -13.50 -8.35
N LEU A 337 -10.66 -12.82 -7.41
CA LEU A 337 -9.24 -12.43 -7.53
C LEU A 337 -8.35 -13.65 -7.81
N THR A 338 -8.55 -14.72 -7.05
CA THR A 338 -7.76 -15.94 -7.18
C THR A 338 -8.01 -16.62 -8.53
N ARG A 339 -9.28 -16.84 -8.86
CA ARG A 339 -9.65 -17.62 -10.05
C ARG A 339 -9.37 -16.88 -11.35
N GLU A 340 -9.62 -15.58 -11.37
CA GLU A 340 -9.66 -14.80 -12.61
C GLU A 340 -8.45 -13.88 -12.79
N ILE A 341 -7.65 -13.61 -11.75
CA ILE A 341 -6.40 -12.83 -11.86
C ILE A 341 -5.17 -13.68 -11.50
N LEU A 342 -5.11 -14.22 -10.28
CA LEU A 342 -3.89 -14.87 -9.77
C LEU A 342 -3.52 -16.15 -10.54
N LEU A 343 -4.50 -17.03 -10.78
CA LEU A 343 -4.26 -18.26 -11.54
C LEU A 343 -3.87 -17.99 -13.00
N PRO A 344 -4.61 -17.15 -13.77
CA PRO A 344 -4.21 -16.81 -15.14
C PRO A 344 -2.84 -16.12 -15.20
N MET A 345 -2.52 -15.25 -14.24
CA MET A 345 -1.20 -14.62 -14.13
C MET A 345 -0.10 -15.68 -13.96
N ARG A 346 -0.27 -16.62 -13.02
CA ARG A 346 0.69 -17.72 -12.82
C ARG A 346 0.85 -18.55 -14.09
N ASP A 347 -0.26 -18.95 -14.72
CA ASP A 347 -0.26 -19.75 -15.96
C ASP A 347 0.44 -18.99 -17.10
N ALA A 348 0.25 -17.68 -17.22
CA ALA A 348 0.93 -16.84 -18.19
C ALA A 348 2.46 -16.87 -17.98
N ILE A 349 2.91 -16.56 -16.76
CA ILE A 349 4.33 -16.54 -16.39
C ILE A 349 5.00 -17.88 -16.65
N ARG A 350 4.34 -18.98 -16.28
CA ARG A 350 4.92 -20.32 -16.36
C ARG A 350 4.94 -20.88 -17.78
N ASP A 351 3.88 -20.65 -18.55
CA ASP A 351 3.62 -21.44 -19.76
C ASP A 351 3.49 -20.61 -21.06
N HIS A 352 3.27 -19.30 -21.00
CA HIS A 352 2.93 -18.49 -22.18
C HIS A 352 3.99 -17.45 -22.57
N LEU A 353 4.70 -16.88 -21.60
CA LEU A 353 5.69 -15.83 -21.87
C LEU A 353 7.03 -16.41 -22.33
N SER A 354 7.69 -15.75 -23.28
CA SER A 354 8.93 -16.23 -23.91
C SER A 354 10.12 -15.30 -23.71
N HIS A 355 9.91 -13.99 -23.70
CA HIS A 355 10.99 -12.99 -23.62
C HIS A 355 10.88 -12.10 -22.38
N ILE A 356 12.02 -11.63 -21.86
CA ILE A 356 12.10 -10.86 -20.61
C ILE A 356 11.24 -9.59 -20.65
N GLU A 357 11.08 -8.99 -21.83
CA GLU A 357 10.23 -7.82 -22.07
C GLU A 357 8.75 -8.14 -21.80
N GLU A 358 8.29 -9.35 -22.11
CA GLU A 358 6.92 -9.80 -21.87
C GLU A 358 6.65 -10.05 -20.39
N PHE A 359 7.63 -10.62 -19.68
CA PHE A 359 7.56 -10.75 -18.22
C PHE A 359 7.51 -9.39 -17.55
N ALA A 360 8.34 -8.43 -18.00
CA ALA A 360 8.31 -7.07 -17.51
C ALA A 360 6.98 -6.38 -17.82
N TYR A 361 6.43 -6.58 -19.03
CA TYR A 361 5.13 -6.05 -19.43
C TYR A 361 4.01 -6.60 -18.53
N LEU A 362 3.88 -7.93 -18.39
CA LEU A 362 2.87 -8.52 -17.50
C LEU A 362 3.03 -8.04 -16.06
N TYR A 363 4.26 -7.99 -15.54
CA TYR A 363 4.55 -7.52 -14.20
C TYR A 363 4.01 -6.11 -13.94
N LEU A 364 4.28 -5.16 -14.85
CA LEU A 364 3.83 -3.77 -14.72
C LEU A 364 2.30 -3.66 -14.63
N HIS A 365 1.60 -4.41 -15.49
CA HIS A 365 0.14 -4.39 -15.50
C HIS A 365 -0.48 -5.07 -14.28
N VAL A 366 0.09 -6.18 -13.82
CA VAL A 366 -0.32 -6.83 -12.57
C VAL A 366 -0.09 -5.89 -11.39
N HIS A 367 1.10 -5.29 -11.28
CA HIS A 367 1.42 -4.35 -10.20
C HIS A 367 0.45 -3.17 -10.16
N LYS A 368 0.10 -2.63 -11.34
CA LYS A 368 -0.93 -1.60 -11.49
C LYS A 368 -2.30 -2.07 -11.00
N ILE A 369 -2.77 -3.23 -11.45
CA ILE A 369 -4.07 -3.82 -11.03
C ILE A 369 -4.16 -3.91 -9.50
N PHE A 370 -3.12 -4.44 -8.84
CA PHE A 370 -3.12 -4.59 -7.39
C PHE A 370 -3.04 -3.25 -6.64
N THR A 371 -2.26 -2.30 -7.16
CA THR A 371 -2.19 -0.94 -6.61
C THR A 371 -3.54 -0.24 -6.70
N GLU A 372 -4.23 -0.36 -7.85
CA GLU A 372 -5.59 0.15 -8.02
C GLU A 372 -6.57 -0.52 -7.05
N ILE A 373 -6.58 -1.86 -6.97
CA ILE A 373 -7.41 -2.60 -6.02
C ILE A 373 -7.20 -2.10 -4.58
N LEU A 374 -5.94 -1.95 -4.14
CA LEU A 374 -5.62 -1.47 -2.80
C LEU A 374 -6.13 -0.04 -2.55
N ALA A 375 -5.96 0.86 -3.53
CA ALA A 375 -6.45 2.22 -3.43
C ALA A 375 -7.98 2.26 -3.26
N TYR A 376 -8.73 1.46 -4.03
CA TYR A 376 -10.19 1.36 -3.95
C TYR A 376 -10.65 0.68 -2.66
N TYR A 377 -9.91 -0.33 -2.20
CA TYR A 377 -10.16 -1.03 -0.95
C TYR A 377 -10.13 -0.10 0.27
N ARG A 378 -9.28 0.93 0.25
CA ARG A 378 -9.19 1.89 1.35
C ARG A 378 -10.46 2.74 1.51
N ASP A 379 -11.03 3.19 0.40
CA ASP A 379 -12.31 3.93 0.42
C ASP A 379 -13.45 3.00 0.88
N PHE A 380 -13.43 1.73 0.44
CA PHE A 380 -14.32 0.69 0.91
C PHE A 380 -14.24 0.49 2.43
N LYS A 381 -13.03 0.31 2.97
CA LYS A 381 -12.77 0.16 4.41
C LYS A 381 -13.20 1.37 5.23
N SER A 382 -13.10 2.59 4.68
CA SER A 382 -13.46 3.82 5.39
C SER A 382 -14.96 3.98 5.64
N GLN A 383 -15.80 3.08 5.13
CA GLN A 383 -17.21 3.02 5.48
C GLN A 383 -17.38 2.73 6.99
N PRO A 384 -18.31 3.39 7.69
CA PRO A 384 -18.43 3.27 9.14
C PRO A 384 -18.54 1.83 9.68
N GLY A 385 -19.29 0.97 8.97
CA GLY A 385 -19.45 -0.44 9.35
C GLY A 385 -18.19 -1.31 9.20
N PHE A 386 -17.15 -0.82 8.52
CA PHE A 386 -15.91 -1.56 8.23
C PHE A 386 -14.66 -0.94 8.84
N MET A 387 -14.72 0.33 9.27
CA MET A 387 -13.56 1.10 9.72
C MET A 387 -12.74 0.42 10.82
N PHE A 388 -13.40 -0.28 11.74
CA PHE A 388 -12.78 -0.99 12.87
C PHE A 388 -12.86 -2.51 12.75
N ASN A 389 -13.20 -3.03 11.57
CA ASN A 389 -13.34 -4.47 11.36
C ASN A 389 -11.96 -5.12 11.13
N GLN A 390 -11.59 -6.08 11.98
CA GLN A 390 -10.27 -6.73 11.90
C GLN A 390 -10.08 -7.56 10.62
N TYR A 391 -11.14 -8.20 10.10
CA TYR A 391 -11.04 -8.95 8.84
C TYR A 391 -10.75 -8.04 7.65
N ILE A 392 -11.38 -6.86 7.64
CA ILE A 392 -11.15 -5.83 6.62
C ILE A 392 -9.71 -5.29 6.75
N GLN A 393 -9.25 -5.03 7.98
CA GLN A 393 -7.89 -4.57 8.23
C GLN A 393 -6.84 -5.60 7.77
N ASN A 394 -7.01 -6.88 8.13
CA ASN A 394 -6.08 -7.95 7.77
C ASN A 394 -6.05 -8.19 6.25
N PHE A 395 -7.17 -8.00 5.56
CA PHE A 395 -7.21 -8.13 4.10
C PHE A 395 -6.48 -6.98 3.39
N GLU A 396 -6.58 -5.73 3.89
CA GLU A 396 -5.75 -4.60 3.41
C GLU A 396 -4.26 -4.94 3.54
N TYR A 397 -3.85 -5.49 4.69
CA TYR A 397 -2.48 -5.93 4.93
C TYR A 397 -2.02 -7.02 3.96
N LYS A 398 -2.88 -8.00 3.66
CA LYS A 398 -2.58 -9.04 2.66
C LYS A 398 -2.41 -8.46 1.26
N LEU A 399 -3.27 -7.52 0.83
CA LEU A 399 -3.14 -6.85 -0.47
C LEU A 399 -1.83 -6.05 -0.57
N LEU A 400 -1.53 -5.24 0.46
CA LEU A 400 -0.31 -4.46 0.54
C LEU A 400 0.95 -5.35 0.54
N ALA A 401 0.95 -6.41 1.35
CA ALA A 401 2.02 -7.39 1.37
C ALA A 401 2.22 -8.07 0.02
N PHE A 402 1.14 -8.38 -0.69
CA PHE A 402 1.22 -9.02 -2.00
C PHE A 402 1.96 -8.13 -3.00
N ILE A 403 1.62 -6.83 -3.05
CA ILE A 403 2.33 -5.85 -3.90
C ILE A 403 3.82 -5.82 -3.56
N ARG A 404 4.18 -5.74 -2.27
CA ARG A 404 5.58 -5.74 -1.83
C ARG A 404 6.32 -7.04 -2.16
N LEU A 405 5.66 -8.19 -2.03
CA LEU A 405 6.23 -9.47 -2.42
C LEU A 405 6.43 -9.58 -3.93
N LEU A 406 5.52 -9.05 -4.74
CA LEU A 406 5.70 -8.96 -6.20
C LEU A 406 6.93 -8.10 -6.56
N GLU A 407 7.14 -6.98 -5.86
CA GLU A 407 8.33 -6.13 -6.04
C GLU A 407 9.62 -6.87 -5.65
N LYS A 408 9.69 -7.41 -4.43
CA LYS A 408 10.87 -8.12 -3.91
C LYS A 408 11.23 -9.36 -4.73
N ARG A 409 10.23 -10.08 -5.23
CA ARG A 409 10.42 -11.34 -5.97
C ARG A 409 10.40 -11.18 -7.48
N LYS A 410 10.35 -9.97 -8.04
CA LYS A 410 10.32 -9.73 -9.49
C LYS A 410 11.39 -10.55 -10.24
N GLY A 411 12.62 -10.53 -9.72
CA GLY A 411 13.76 -11.28 -10.30
C GLY A 411 13.72 -12.79 -10.11
N GLU A 412 12.76 -13.33 -9.34
CA GLU A 412 12.56 -14.76 -9.08
C GLU A 412 11.26 -15.29 -9.72
N THR A 413 10.27 -14.43 -9.98
CA THR A 413 8.95 -14.80 -10.50
C THR A 413 8.70 -14.31 -11.92
N PHE A 414 9.12 -13.10 -12.28
CA PHE A 414 8.87 -12.51 -13.60
C PHE A 414 10.13 -12.58 -14.48
N ILE A 415 10.62 -13.80 -14.67
CA ILE A 415 11.77 -14.11 -15.52
C ILE A 415 11.53 -15.42 -16.28
N PRO A 416 12.15 -15.61 -17.46
CA PRO A 416 12.14 -16.89 -18.14
C PRO A 416 12.75 -17.97 -17.24
N THR A 417 11.99 -19.03 -16.95
CA THR A 417 12.46 -20.16 -16.14
C THR A 417 12.06 -21.48 -16.78
N ASN A 418 12.91 -22.49 -16.64
CA ASN A 418 12.50 -23.86 -16.92
C ASN A 418 11.79 -24.49 -15.71
N SER A 419 11.21 -25.69 -15.88
CA SER A 419 10.44 -26.36 -14.82
C SER A 419 11.25 -26.64 -13.55
N HIS A 420 12.57 -26.88 -13.65
CA HIS A 420 13.41 -27.09 -12.48
C HIS A 420 13.67 -25.77 -11.74
N GLU A 421 14.00 -24.71 -12.47
CA GLU A 421 14.18 -23.36 -11.90
C GLU A 421 12.90 -22.88 -11.20
N TRP A 422 11.73 -23.08 -11.83
CA TRP A 422 10.44 -22.78 -11.22
C TRP A 422 10.26 -23.49 -9.86
N GLN A 423 10.57 -24.79 -9.80
CA GLN A 423 10.48 -25.56 -8.56
C GLN A 423 11.45 -25.04 -7.49
N VAL A 424 12.67 -24.64 -7.86
CA VAL A 424 13.64 -24.05 -6.93
C VAL A 424 13.11 -22.73 -6.37
N MET A 425 12.57 -21.85 -7.21
CA MET A 425 11.99 -20.57 -6.75
C MET A 425 10.75 -20.77 -5.89
N HIS A 426 9.93 -21.77 -6.21
CA HIS A 426 8.79 -22.15 -5.39
C HIS A 426 9.22 -22.68 -4.02
N GLN A 427 10.23 -23.57 -3.95
CA GLN A 427 10.76 -24.04 -2.67
C GLN A 427 11.29 -22.90 -1.80
N ARG A 428 12.04 -21.97 -2.41
CA ARG A 428 12.52 -20.75 -1.71
C ARG A 428 11.37 -19.89 -1.19
N SER A 429 10.27 -19.79 -1.94
CA SER A 429 9.07 -19.04 -1.54
C SER A 429 8.39 -19.59 -0.30
N GLU A 430 8.40 -20.92 -0.13
CA GLU A 430 7.73 -21.60 0.98
C GLU A 430 8.63 -21.74 2.22
N GLN A 431 9.95 -21.66 2.03
CA GLN A 431 10.92 -21.92 3.10
C GLN A 431 10.69 -21.08 4.37
N PRO A 432 10.38 -19.78 4.31
CA PRO A 432 10.19 -18.98 5.53
C PRO A 432 9.03 -19.50 6.40
N ILE A 433 7.93 -19.90 5.77
CA ILE A 433 6.78 -20.46 6.49
C ILE A 433 7.15 -21.81 7.10
N LYS A 434 7.89 -22.66 6.35
CA LYS A 434 8.36 -23.95 6.84
C LYS A 434 9.27 -23.79 8.06
N ASP A 435 10.21 -22.84 8.04
CA ASP A 435 11.10 -22.56 9.17
C ASP A 435 10.31 -22.17 10.44
N ILE A 436 9.26 -21.36 10.30
CA ILE A 436 8.39 -20.99 11.43
C ILE A 436 7.59 -22.21 11.91
N GLN A 437 7.05 -23.01 10.99
CA GLN A 437 6.31 -24.23 11.34
C GLN A 437 7.20 -25.23 12.09
N GLU A 438 8.44 -25.43 11.64
CA GLU A 438 9.42 -26.31 12.27
C GLU A 438 9.78 -25.80 13.68
N THR A 439 9.96 -24.49 13.83
CA THR A 439 10.21 -23.84 15.14
C THR A 439 9.07 -24.13 16.13
N ILE A 440 7.80 -23.98 15.70
CA ILE A 440 6.65 -24.27 16.55
C ILE A 440 6.52 -25.77 16.81
N ALA A 441 6.58 -26.61 15.78
CA ALA A 441 6.39 -28.06 15.89
C ALA A 441 7.42 -28.71 16.82
N SER A 442 8.67 -28.25 16.78
CA SER A 442 9.76 -28.77 17.60
C SER A 442 9.63 -28.41 19.09
N ASN A 443 8.96 -27.30 19.41
CA ASN A 443 8.98 -26.71 20.76
C ASN A 443 7.62 -26.71 21.48
N VAL A 444 6.49 -26.73 20.77
CA VAL A 444 5.14 -26.56 21.35
C VAL A 444 4.78 -27.67 22.33
N GLN A 445 5.21 -28.91 22.06
CA GLN A 445 4.92 -30.03 22.96
C GLN A 445 5.67 -29.89 24.28
N GLN A 446 6.95 -29.51 24.23
CA GLN A 446 7.74 -29.23 25.44
C GLN A 446 7.14 -28.07 26.24
N TYR A 447 6.67 -27.02 25.55
CA TYR A 447 5.97 -25.89 26.18
C TYR A 447 4.70 -26.35 26.92
N ARG A 448 3.88 -27.20 26.30
CA ARG A 448 2.68 -27.80 26.92
C ARG A 448 3.01 -28.65 28.14
N ASP A 449 4.06 -29.45 28.05
CA ASP A 449 4.45 -30.37 29.12
C ASP A 449 5.04 -29.62 30.33
N LEU A 450 5.85 -28.58 30.10
CA LEU A 450 6.31 -27.67 31.15
C LEU A 450 5.13 -26.96 31.85
N ASN A 451 4.17 -26.46 31.08
CA ASN A 451 2.97 -25.84 31.65
C ASN A 451 2.15 -26.81 32.51
N LYS A 452 1.96 -28.06 32.07
CA LYS A 452 1.29 -29.10 32.85
C LYS A 452 2.07 -29.44 34.12
N TYR A 453 3.40 -29.51 34.03
CA TYR A 453 4.28 -29.80 35.15
C TYR A 453 4.20 -28.70 36.22
N ILE A 454 4.28 -27.42 35.82
CA ILE A 454 4.14 -26.28 36.73
C ILE A 454 2.77 -26.29 37.43
N ARG A 455 1.67 -26.54 36.70
CA ARG A 455 0.33 -26.67 37.29
C ARG A 455 0.26 -27.81 38.31
N THR A 456 0.93 -28.92 38.03
CA THR A 456 0.98 -30.08 38.93
C THR A 456 1.75 -29.75 40.20
N LEU A 457 2.91 -29.11 40.11
CA LEU A 457 3.70 -28.66 41.26
C LEU A 457 2.92 -27.64 42.12
N ASN A 458 2.28 -26.66 41.50
CA ASN A 458 1.45 -25.67 42.19
C ASN A 458 0.27 -26.32 42.95
N ARG A 459 -0.37 -27.33 42.34
CA ARG A 459 -1.43 -28.10 43.01
C ARG A 459 -0.88 -28.89 44.20
N GLN A 460 0.27 -29.55 44.03
CA GLN A 460 0.92 -30.31 45.10
C GLN A 460 1.29 -29.39 46.27
N LYS A 461 1.86 -28.22 46.00
CA LYS A 461 2.15 -27.18 47.01
C LYS A 461 0.89 -26.75 47.76
N ALA A 462 -0.18 -26.39 47.04
CA ALA A 462 -1.44 -25.98 47.66
C ALA A 462 -2.09 -27.10 48.51
N GLU A 463 -1.98 -28.36 48.08
CA GLU A 463 -2.44 -29.52 48.87
C GLU A 463 -1.55 -29.77 50.10
N HIS A 464 -0.24 -29.56 50.00
CA HIS A 464 0.70 -29.63 51.11
C HIS A 464 0.43 -28.53 52.15
N GLU A 465 0.21 -27.28 51.71
CA GLU A 465 -0.12 -26.15 52.57
C GLU A 465 -1.44 -26.35 53.31
N LYS A 466 -2.45 -26.96 52.67
CA LYS A 466 -3.73 -27.33 53.29
C LYS A 466 -3.61 -28.44 54.33
N LYS A 467 -2.75 -29.44 54.09
CA LYS A 467 -2.54 -30.58 55.02
C LYS A 467 -1.53 -30.27 56.13
N SER A 468 -0.68 -29.27 55.95
CA SER A 468 0.50 -29.00 56.80
C SER A 468 0.36 -27.76 57.69
N MET A 469 -0.85 -27.44 58.19
CA MET A 469 -0.98 -26.44 59.27
C MET A 469 -0.33 -26.91 60.60
N PHE A 470 -0.12 -28.21 60.80
CA PHE A 470 0.48 -28.78 62.02
C PHE A 470 1.95 -29.26 61.87
N LYS A 471 2.57 -29.17 60.68
CA LYS A 471 3.90 -29.76 60.41
C LYS A 471 4.96 -28.80 59.83
N LYS A 472 4.71 -27.49 59.90
CA LYS A 472 5.57 -26.41 59.35
C LYS A 472 7.00 -26.29 59.92
N LEU A 473 7.42 -27.14 60.86
CA LEU A 473 8.72 -26.99 61.55
C LEU A 473 9.83 -27.97 61.12
N TRP A 474 9.59 -28.93 60.23
CA TRP A 474 10.60 -29.99 59.96
C TRP A 474 10.75 -30.50 58.52
N SER A 475 10.30 -29.78 57.48
CA SER A 475 10.62 -30.14 56.08
C SER A 475 11.11 -28.92 55.28
N LYS A 476 12.31 -29.01 54.68
CA LYS A 476 12.70 -28.11 53.58
C LYS A 476 11.79 -28.40 52.39
N ASP A 477 10.87 -27.49 52.13
CA ASP A 477 9.98 -27.58 50.99
C ASP A 477 10.72 -27.05 49.75
N ASN A 478 11.25 -27.96 48.94
CA ASN A 478 11.95 -27.62 47.69
C ASN A 478 10.98 -27.41 46.52
N SER A 479 9.65 -27.39 46.77
CA SER A 479 8.65 -27.16 45.72
C SER A 479 8.79 -25.78 45.08
N ASP A 480 9.14 -24.76 45.86
CA ASP A 480 9.40 -23.40 45.37
C ASP A 480 10.57 -23.35 44.39
N GLU A 481 11.66 -24.04 44.71
CA GLU A 481 12.84 -24.13 43.83
C GLU A 481 12.52 -24.90 42.53
N ALA A 482 11.76 -25.99 42.63
CA ALA A 482 11.34 -26.76 41.46
C ALA A 482 10.38 -25.99 40.55
N ILE A 483 9.47 -25.20 41.12
CA ILE A 483 8.56 -24.31 40.38
C ILE A 483 9.38 -23.21 39.68
N ASP A 484 10.27 -22.53 40.40
CA ASP A 484 11.09 -21.45 39.82
C ASP A 484 11.98 -21.95 38.66
N ILE A 485 12.62 -23.11 38.82
CA ILE A 485 13.40 -23.73 37.73
C ILE A 485 12.52 -24.04 36.52
N ALA A 486 11.30 -24.56 36.73
CA ALA A 486 10.39 -24.89 35.64
C ALA A 486 9.84 -23.64 34.94
N GLU A 487 9.50 -22.59 35.69
CA GLU A 487 9.06 -21.30 35.16
C GLU A 487 10.17 -20.61 34.37
N ASN A 488 11.41 -20.64 34.85
CA ASN A 488 12.56 -20.09 34.14
C ASN A 488 12.82 -20.84 32.83
N LYS A 489 12.73 -22.17 32.83
CA LYS A 489 12.81 -22.98 31.59
C LYS A 489 11.69 -22.64 30.61
N LEU A 490 10.46 -22.48 31.10
CA LEU A 490 9.32 -22.10 30.26
C LEU A 490 9.53 -20.72 29.62
N LYS A 491 10.01 -19.73 30.40
CA LYS A 491 10.35 -18.38 29.92
C LYS A 491 11.46 -18.42 28.87
N GLN A 492 12.51 -19.21 29.11
CA GLN A 492 13.61 -19.38 28.14
C GLN A 492 13.12 -20.01 26.83
N LEU A 493 12.32 -21.07 26.90
CA LEU A 493 11.74 -21.72 25.72
C LEU A 493 10.86 -20.75 24.93
N LYS A 494 9.95 -20.06 25.62
CA LYS A 494 9.08 -19.03 25.02
C LYS A 494 9.90 -17.95 24.33
N ARG A 495 10.96 -17.46 24.97
CA ARG A 495 11.86 -16.45 24.42
C ARG A 495 12.63 -16.97 23.20
N SER A 496 13.13 -18.20 23.25
CA SER A 496 13.84 -18.82 22.10
C SER A 496 12.93 -18.90 20.89
N MET A 497 11.72 -19.44 21.07
CA MET A 497 10.72 -19.52 20.01
C MET A 497 10.41 -18.15 19.41
N PHE A 498 10.16 -17.14 20.26
CA PHE A 498 9.91 -15.79 19.78
C PHE A 498 11.08 -15.23 18.97
N LEU A 499 12.32 -15.37 19.46
CA LEU A 499 13.52 -14.88 18.79
C LEU A 499 13.80 -15.60 17.46
N GLU A 500 13.57 -16.91 17.41
CA GLU A 500 13.72 -17.70 16.18
C GLU A 500 12.72 -17.24 15.11
N ILE A 501 11.45 -17.02 15.49
CA ILE A 501 10.40 -16.59 14.55
C ILE A 501 10.70 -15.19 14.00
N ILE A 502 11.09 -14.21 14.83
CA ILE A 502 11.39 -12.86 14.35
C ILE A 502 12.66 -12.80 13.48
N GLN A 503 13.51 -13.83 13.53
CA GLN A 503 14.72 -13.90 12.72
C GLN A 503 14.44 -14.39 11.29
N VAL A 504 13.37 -15.15 11.08
CA VAL A 504 13.00 -15.71 9.76
C VAL A 504 12.86 -14.64 8.66
N PRO A 505 12.16 -13.51 8.87
CA PRO A 505 12.09 -12.44 7.86
C PRO A 505 13.47 -11.88 7.49
N ARG A 506 14.39 -11.80 8.46
CA ARG A 506 15.75 -11.29 8.25
C ARG A 506 16.61 -12.26 7.44
N THR A 507 16.39 -13.56 7.56
CA THR A 507 17.13 -14.56 6.77
C THR A 507 16.56 -14.74 5.37
N HIS A 508 15.29 -14.38 5.17
CA HIS A 508 14.56 -14.54 3.90
C HIS A 508 13.96 -13.22 3.41
N GLU A 509 14.80 -12.21 3.23
CA GLU A 509 14.37 -10.83 2.94
C GLU A 509 13.52 -10.72 1.65
N ASN A 510 13.87 -11.46 0.60
CA ASN A 510 13.11 -11.49 -0.67
C ASN A 510 11.74 -12.20 -0.54
N SER A 511 11.56 -13.05 0.47
CA SER A 511 10.36 -13.88 0.66
C SER A 511 9.61 -13.54 1.95
N SER A 512 9.78 -12.32 2.45
CA SER A 512 9.08 -11.82 3.61
C SER A 512 8.85 -10.32 3.48
N VAL A 513 7.78 -9.83 4.11
CA VAL A 513 7.47 -8.40 4.21
C VAL A 513 7.18 -8.07 5.67
N PHE A 514 7.87 -7.07 6.20
CA PHE A 514 7.56 -6.46 7.49
C PHE A 514 6.78 -5.16 7.26
N LEU A 515 5.45 -5.22 7.39
CA LEU A 515 4.56 -4.17 6.91
C LEU A 515 4.84 -2.79 7.53
N GLU A 516 5.20 -2.72 8.80
CA GLU A 516 5.46 -1.46 9.50
C GLU A 516 6.69 -0.70 8.99
N PHE A 517 7.66 -1.43 8.46
CA PHE A 517 8.94 -0.87 8.02
C PHE A 517 9.02 -0.77 6.50
N GLU A 518 8.24 -1.59 5.79
CA GLU A 518 8.22 -1.65 4.33
C GLU A 518 7.02 -0.91 3.71
N SER A 519 6.10 -0.39 4.51
CA SER A 519 5.03 0.46 4.00
C SER A 519 5.12 1.88 4.56
N MET A 520 4.76 2.86 3.73
CA MET A 520 4.71 4.26 4.13
C MET A 520 3.46 4.59 4.96
N GLN A 521 2.82 3.57 5.52
CA GLN A 521 1.56 3.68 6.23
C GLN A 521 1.79 3.79 7.74
N SER A 522 0.98 4.61 8.41
CA SER A 522 0.96 4.64 9.87
C SER A 522 0.05 3.55 10.40
N PHE A 523 0.61 2.57 11.10
CA PHE A 523 -0.12 1.50 11.78
C PHE A 523 -0.58 1.99 13.16
N GLN A 524 -1.83 1.70 13.49
CA GLN A 524 -2.45 2.15 14.75
C GLN A 524 -2.01 1.29 15.94
N GLN A 525 -1.76 -0.01 15.72
CA GLN A 525 -1.37 -0.98 16.74
C GLN A 525 0.15 -1.17 16.76
N ILE A 526 0.70 -1.41 17.95
CA ILE A 526 2.12 -1.75 18.15
C ILE A 526 2.22 -3.28 18.10
N GLU A 527 1.98 -3.82 16.91
CA GLU A 527 2.11 -5.25 16.61
C GLU A 527 3.03 -5.41 15.39
N ARG A 528 3.73 -6.53 15.33
CA ARG A 528 4.58 -6.90 14.21
C ARG A 528 3.75 -7.69 13.21
N HIS A 529 3.64 -7.17 11.99
CA HIS A 529 2.94 -7.87 10.90
C HIS A 529 3.94 -8.35 9.86
N TYR A 530 4.15 -9.66 9.84
CA TYR A 530 4.98 -10.33 8.84
C TYR A 530 4.09 -11.02 7.81
N ALA A 531 4.42 -10.86 6.54
CA ALA A 531 3.71 -11.53 5.47
C ALA A 531 4.66 -12.36 4.61
N PHE A 532 4.19 -13.52 4.18
CA PHE A 532 4.97 -14.51 3.43
C PHE A 532 4.25 -14.99 2.17
N PRO A 533 4.96 -15.29 1.07
CA PRO A 533 4.38 -15.82 -0.16
C PRO A 533 3.51 -17.05 0.09
N CYS A 534 2.43 -17.20 -0.69
CA CYS A 534 1.54 -18.35 -0.57
C CYS A 534 1.09 -18.86 -1.94
N GLY A 535 0.95 -20.19 -2.06
CA GLY A 535 0.58 -20.84 -3.32
C GLY A 535 1.76 -21.10 -4.24
N ASP A 536 1.48 -21.48 -5.50
CA ASP A 536 2.51 -21.84 -6.48
C ASP A 536 3.39 -20.62 -6.78
N ASN A 537 4.68 -20.77 -6.47
CA ASN A 537 5.70 -19.73 -6.47
C ASN A 537 5.31 -18.41 -5.75
N GLY A 538 4.36 -18.48 -4.81
CA GLY A 538 3.83 -17.31 -4.12
C GLY A 538 2.81 -16.48 -4.90
N LEU A 539 2.27 -17.00 -6.00
CA LEU A 539 1.48 -16.24 -6.97
C LEU A 539 -0.01 -16.57 -6.98
N THR A 540 -0.41 -17.76 -6.50
CA THR A 540 -1.79 -18.24 -6.65
C THR A 540 -2.70 -17.96 -5.47
N ARG A 541 -2.18 -17.38 -4.39
CA ARG A 541 -2.93 -17.00 -3.19
C ARG A 541 -2.40 -15.70 -2.61
N LEU A 542 -3.27 -14.97 -1.91
CA LEU A 542 -2.82 -13.85 -1.09
C LEU A 542 -1.85 -14.32 0.01
N PRO A 543 -0.91 -13.48 0.47
CA PRO A 543 0.12 -13.85 1.42
C PRO A 543 -0.45 -14.36 2.75
N VAL A 544 0.31 -15.24 3.40
CA VAL A 544 0.05 -15.63 4.80
C VAL A 544 0.52 -14.50 5.69
N LEU A 545 -0.39 -13.99 6.53
CA LEU A 545 -0.11 -12.92 7.46
C LEU A 545 0.10 -13.51 8.86
N ILE A 546 1.20 -13.15 9.50
CA ILE A 546 1.56 -13.57 10.85
C ILE A 546 1.61 -12.34 11.74
N HIS A 547 0.89 -12.40 12.85
CA HIS A 547 0.85 -11.38 13.88
C HIS A 547 1.73 -11.79 15.05
N LEU A 548 2.63 -10.91 15.46
CA LEU A 548 3.45 -11.08 16.66
C LEU A 548 3.38 -9.83 17.52
N PRO A 549 3.38 -9.97 18.85
CA PRO A 549 3.53 -8.80 19.71
C PRO A 549 4.92 -8.18 19.54
N GLU A 550 5.05 -6.91 19.94
CA GLU A 550 6.34 -6.22 19.93
C GLU A 550 7.36 -6.90 20.85
N THR A 551 6.89 -7.37 22.02
CA THR A 551 7.72 -7.97 23.06
C THR A 551 7.43 -9.46 23.25
N TYR A 552 8.44 -10.21 23.70
CA TYR A 552 8.26 -11.64 24.01
C TYR A 552 7.36 -11.85 25.23
N ASP A 553 7.20 -10.87 26.13
CA ASP A 553 6.39 -11.04 27.34
C ASP A 553 4.91 -11.26 26.97
N ASP A 554 4.42 -10.59 25.93
CA ASP A 554 3.05 -10.68 25.43
C ASP A 554 2.83 -11.86 24.45
N PHE A 555 3.88 -12.60 24.08
CA PHE A 555 3.77 -13.70 23.12
C PHE A 555 2.93 -14.87 23.67
N ASP A 556 1.87 -15.27 23.00
CA ASP A 556 1.09 -16.46 23.35
C ASP A 556 1.38 -17.58 22.35
N VAL A 557 2.15 -18.59 22.79
CA VAL A 557 2.57 -19.73 21.96
C VAL A 557 1.39 -20.56 21.47
N GLU A 558 0.36 -20.77 22.30
CA GLU A 558 -0.79 -21.60 21.92
C GLU A 558 -1.70 -20.86 20.95
N ASN A 559 -1.98 -19.59 21.24
CA ASN A 559 -2.77 -18.75 20.33
C ASN A 559 -2.07 -18.59 18.97
N PHE A 560 -0.76 -18.38 18.97
CA PHE A 560 0.05 -18.31 17.75
C PHE A 560 0.01 -19.61 16.94
N ASN A 561 0.19 -20.77 17.60
CA ASN A 561 0.11 -22.06 16.92
C ASN A 561 -1.29 -22.32 16.33
N ALA A 562 -2.34 -21.93 17.04
CA ALA A 562 -3.71 -22.05 16.57
C ALA A 562 -4.01 -21.13 15.38
N SER A 563 -3.60 -19.85 15.44
CA SER A 563 -3.82 -18.89 14.34
C SER A 563 -3.05 -19.29 13.08
N MET A 564 -1.79 -19.70 13.21
CA MET A 564 -0.98 -20.17 12.09
C MET A 564 -1.61 -21.39 11.40
N SER A 565 -2.15 -22.32 12.18
CA SER A 565 -2.86 -23.49 11.65
C SER A 565 -4.13 -23.11 10.89
N LEU A 566 -4.83 -22.04 11.29
CA LEU A 566 -6.03 -21.55 10.61
C LEU A 566 -5.70 -20.84 9.30
N ASP A 567 -4.77 -19.89 9.30
CA ASP A 567 -4.40 -19.12 8.09
C ASP A 567 -3.79 -20.01 6.98
N MET A 568 -3.06 -21.06 7.36
CA MET A 568 -2.48 -22.01 6.39
C MET A 568 -3.55 -22.89 5.73
N ASN A 569 -4.55 -23.33 6.49
CA ASN A 569 -5.56 -24.29 6.03
C ASN A 569 -6.81 -23.63 5.42
N PHE A 570 -7.15 -22.40 5.81
CA PHE A 570 -8.41 -21.72 5.43
C PHE A 570 -8.17 -20.38 4.73
N SER A 571 -7.69 -20.46 3.49
CA SER A 571 -7.81 -19.39 2.49
C SER A 571 -8.84 -19.82 1.46
N ALA A 572 -9.54 -18.88 0.83
CA ALA A 572 -10.48 -19.19 -0.24
C ALA A 572 -9.80 -19.98 -1.39
N GLY A 573 -8.50 -19.74 -1.61
CA GLY A 573 -7.68 -20.46 -2.59
C GLY A 573 -7.45 -21.95 -2.28
N SER A 574 -7.54 -22.37 -1.01
CA SER A 574 -7.37 -23.78 -0.63
C SER A 574 -8.42 -24.69 -1.29
N LYS A 575 -9.66 -24.21 -1.46
CA LYS A 575 -10.75 -24.98 -2.09
C LYS A 575 -10.64 -25.03 -3.60
N VAL A 576 -10.26 -23.91 -4.23
CA VAL A 576 -10.08 -23.81 -5.69
C VAL A 576 -8.95 -24.71 -6.19
N GLN A 577 -7.90 -24.89 -5.37
CA GLN A 577 -6.78 -25.80 -5.68
C GLN A 577 -7.16 -27.27 -5.48
N LEU A 578 -7.87 -27.61 -4.40
CA LEU A 578 -8.42 -28.95 -4.15
C LEU A 578 -9.39 -29.42 -5.25
N ASP A 579 -10.23 -28.52 -5.79
CA ASP A 579 -11.14 -28.85 -6.89
C ASP A 579 -10.39 -29.15 -8.21
N ARG A 580 -9.17 -28.63 -8.41
CA ARG A 580 -8.33 -28.99 -9.58
C ARG A 580 -7.49 -30.24 -9.36
N ASP A 581 -6.91 -30.44 -8.17
CA ASP A 581 -6.16 -31.68 -7.86
C ASP A 581 -7.07 -32.93 -7.93
N ASN A 582 -8.37 -32.76 -7.65
CA ASN A 582 -9.38 -33.80 -7.83
C ASN A 582 -9.84 -33.98 -9.30
N VAL A 583 -9.55 -33.03 -10.20
CA VAL A 583 -9.88 -33.13 -11.64
C VAL A 583 -8.72 -33.76 -12.44
N VAL A 584 -7.48 -33.70 -11.95
CA VAL A 584 -6.29 -34.28 -12.61
C VAL A 584 -6.08 -35.77 -12.27
N SER A 585 -6.96 -36.39 -11.47
CA SER A 585 -6.83 -37.80 -11.05
C SER A 585 -7.80 -38.79 -11.72
N PHE A 586 -8.21 -38.53 -12.97
CA PHE A 586 -8.87 -39.54 -13.81
C PHE A 586 -8.45 -39.45 -15.28
N GLU A 587 -7.20 -39.79 -15.58
CA GLU A 587 -6.87 -40.46 -16.84
C GLU A 587 -5.96 -41.66 -16.52
N ILE A 588 -6.50 -42.86 -16.73
CA ILE A 588 -5.76 -44.14 -16.85
C ILE A 588 -5.56 -44.39 -18.34
#